data_AF-A0A3D0QST2-F1
#
_entry.id   AF-A0A3D0QST2-F1
#
_cell.length_a   1.000
_cell.length_b   1.000
_cell.length_c   1.000
_cell.angle_alpha   90.00
_cell.angle_beta   90.00
_cell.angle_gamma   90.00
#
_symmetry.space_group_name_H-M   'P 1'
#
loop_
_entity.id
_entity.type
_entity.pdbx_description
1 polymer ?
#
loop_
_entity_poly.entity_id
_entity_poly.type
_entity_poly.pdbx_seq_one_letter_code
_entity_poly.pdbx_strand_id
1 'polypeptide(L)'
;HAGLPVPEEPHLALWHAATLLREHRGDGHLALLAGAELGPLEALVTHTASGKGMAPVWLLRTRGWAHEDWSAAQERLRGRGLLDGEGELTEAGTRLRQSLESETDRLDRAPYEHLGADGVARLTELAGGWTMAALGAGAFPGDLFGKG
;
A
#
# COMPACT_ATOMS: atom_id res chain seq x y z
N HIS A 1 -15.61 -8.91 -8.44
CA HIS A 1 -15.39 -7.77 -9.35
C HIS A 1 -15.04 -8.18 -10.79
N ALA A 2 -14.15 -9.15 -11.02
CA ALA A 2 -13.76 -9.59 -12.36
C ALA A 2 -14.88 -10.23 -13.23
N GLY A 3 -16.00 -10.64 -12.63
CA GLY A 3 -17.17 -11.18 -13.35
C GLY A 3 -18.16 -10.13 -13.85
N LEU A 4 -17.89 -8.84 -13.62
CA LEU A 4 -18.72 -7.74 -14.13
C LEU A 4 -18.29 -7.41 -15.58
N PRO A 5 -19.22 -6.94 -16.44
CA PRO A 5 -18.85 -6.50 -17.77
C PRO A 5 -17.89 -5.30 -17.71
N VAL A 6 -16.97 -5.23 -18.66
CA VAL A 6 -16.10 -4.06 -18.85
C VAL A 6 -16.97 -2.92 -19.41
N PRO A 7 -16.95 -1.71 -18.80
CA PRO A 7 -17.67 -0.55 -19.33
C PRO A 7 -17.22 -0.17 -20.76
N GLU A 8 -18.12 0.40 -21.56
CA GLU A 8 -17.83 0.78 -22.94
C GLU A 8 -17.05 2.09 -23.03
N GLU A 9 -17.32 3.05 -22.16
CA GLU A 9 -16.62 4.33 -22.14
C GLU A 9 -15.15 4.13 -21.75
N PRO A 10 -14.18 4.61 -22.55
CA PRO A 10 -12.76 4.30 -22.35
C PRO A 10 -12.21 4.66 -20.96
N HIS A 11 -12.67 5.77 -20.37
CA HIS A 11 -12.24 6.21 -19.04
C HIS A 11 -12.81 5.31 -17.92
N LEU A 12 -14.02 4.77 -18.11
CA LEU A 12 -14.61 3.80 -17.19
C LEU A 12 -13.97 2.43 -17.33
N ALA A 13 -13.63 2.01 -18.56
CA ALA A 13 -12.87 0.79 -18.81
C ALA A 13 -11.49 0.83 -18.13
N LEU A 14 -10.79 1.96 -18.23
CA LEU A 14 -9.51 2.18 -17.54
C LEU A 14 -9.67 2.11 -16.02
N TRP A 15 -10.65 2.84 -15.46
CA TRP A 15 -10.94 2.81 -14.02
C TRP A 15 -11.27 1.40 -13.53
N HIS A 16 -12.08 0.67 -14.29
CA HIS A 16 -12.44 -0.71 -13.98
C HIS A 16 -11.21 -1.62 -13.95
N ALA A 17 -10.37 -1.58 -14.99
CA ALA A 17 -9.15 -2.39 -15.06
C ALA A 17 -8.15 -2.05 -13.93
N ALA A 18 -7.92 -0.76 -13.68
CA ALA A 18 -7.05 -0.32 -12.59
C ALA A 18 -7.58 -0.77 -11.21
N THR A 19 -8.89 -0.70 -11.00
CA THR A 19 -9.54 -1.19 -9.78
C THR A 19 -9.33 -2.69 -9.62
N LEU A 20 -9.51 -3.50 -10.67
CA LEU A 20 -9.30 -4.95 -10.59
C LEU A 20 -7.86 -5.31 -10.19
N LEU A 21 -6.86 -4.67 -10.81
CA LEU A 21 -5.46 -4.88 -10.43
C LEU A 21 -5.19 -4.44 -8.99
N ARG A 22 -5.73 -3.29 -8.58
CA ARG A 22 -5.59 -2.76 -7.22
C ARG A 22 -6.24 -3.65 -6.17
N GLU A 23 -7.44 -4.19 -6.42
CA GLU A 23 -8.09 -5.15 -5.51
C GLU A 23 -7.31 -6.47 -5.46
N HIS A 24 -6.88 -7.02 -6.60
CA HIS A 24 -6.10 -8.26 -6.64
C HIS A 24 -4.82 -8.17 -5.81
N ARG A 25 -4.03 -7.10 -6.00
CA ARG A 25 -2.84 -6.83 -5.19
C ARG A 25 -3.19 -6.62 -3.72
N GLY A 26 -4.26 -5.87 -3.47
CA GLY A 26 -4.74 -5.56 -2.12
C GLY A 26 -5.13 -6.79 -1.32
N ASP A 27 -5.86 -7.72 -1.93
CA ASP A 27 -6.27 -8.98 -1.30
C ASP A 27 -5.05 -9.83 -0.90
N GLY A 28 -4.06 -9.94 -1.80
CA GLY A 28 -2.79 -10.60 -1.50
C GLY A 28 -2.04 -9.94 -0.35
N HIS A 29 -1.96 -8.60 -0.35
CA HIS A 29 -1.31 -7.85 0.73
C HIS A 29 -2.00 -8.03 2.08
N LEU A 30 -3.34 -7.98 2.10
CA LEU A 30 -4.13 -8.19 3.32
C LEU A 30 -3.95 -9.62 3.88
N ALA A 31 -3.92 -10.63 3.01
CA ALA A 31 -3.66 -12.01 3.43
C ALA A 31 -2.28 -12.17 4.08
N LEU A 32 -1.25 -11.51 3.52
CA LEU A 32 0.11 -11.53 4.07
C LEU A 32 0.23 -10.77 5.39
N LEU A 33 -0.43 -9.61 5.52
CA LEU A 33 -0.50 -8.86 6.78
C LEU A 33 -1.16 -9.69 7.88
N ALA A 34 -2.30 -10.32 7.57
CA ALA A 34 -3.00 -11.20 8.51
C ALA A 34 -2.13 -12.41 8.90
N GLY A 35 -1.43 -13.03 7.95
CA GLY A 35 -0.49 -14.12 8.20
C GLY A 35 0.72 -13.71 9.06
N ALA A 36 1.12 -12.44 9.01
CA ALA A 36 2.15 -11.86 9.88
C ALA A 36 1.60 -11.34 11.23
N GLU A 37 0.32 -11.56 11.51
CA GLU A 37 -0.39 -11.07 12.69
C GLU A 37 -0.25 -9.53 12.84
N LEU A 38 -0.25 -8.81 11.72
CA LEU A 38 -0.34 -7.36 11.71
C LEU A 38 -1.80 -6.98 11.53
N GLY A 39 -2.41 -6.46 12.60
CA GLY A 39 -3.72 -5.85 12.53
C GLY A 39 -3.69 -4.56 11.69
N PRO A 40 -4.87 -3.95 11.44
CA PRO A 40 -4.97 -2.76 10.59
C PRO A 40 -4.06 -1.61 11.04
N LEU A 41 -3.97 -1.37 12.35
CA LEU A 41 -3.12 -0.31 12.89
C LEU A 41 -1.64 -0.67 12.87
N GLU A 42 -1.26 -1.89 13.22
CA GLU A 42 0.14 -2.32 13.15
C GLU A 42 0.69 -2.24 11.72
N ALA A 43 -0.13 -2.61 10.74
CA ALA A 43 0.22 -2.48 9.32
C ALA A 43 0.49 -1.02 8.93
N LEU A 44 -0.36 -0.09 9.38
CA LEU A 44 -0.19 1.35 9.15
C LEU A 44 1.04 1.91 9.86
N VAL A 45 1.20 1.62 11.16
CA VAL A 45 2.33 2.08 11.97
C VAL A 45 3.65 1.63 11.38
N THR A 46 3.79 0.34 11.04
CA THR A 46 5.04 -0.20 10.47
C THR A 46 5.34 0.37 9.07
N HIS A 47 4.32 0.66 8.26
CA HIS A 47 4.51 1.32 6.96
C HIS A 47 4.92 2.79 7.13
N THR A 48 4.32 3.52 8.06
CA THR A 48 4.73 4.90 8.36
C THR A 48 6.16 4.94 8.92
N ALA A 49 6.51 4.03 9.84
CA ALA A 49 7.86 3.90 10.38
C ALA A 49 8.91 3.58 9.30
N SER A 50 8.52 2.94 8.19
CA SER A 50 9.41 2.72 7.04
C SER A 50 9.73 3.98 6.24
N GLY A 51 9.11 5.13 6.56
CA GLY A 51 9.25 6.40 5.84
C GLY A 51 8.55 6.45 4.48
N LYS A 52 7.86 5.38 4.07
CA LYS A 52 7.14 5.29 2.79
C LYS A 52 5.62 5.40 2.96
N GLY A 53 5.13 5.21 4.19
CA GLY A 53 3.72 5.30 4.52
C GLY A 53 3.19 6.73 4.55
N MET A 54 1.87 6.83 4.65
CA MET A 54 1.17 8.08 4.90
C MET A 54 1.49 8.58 6.31
N ALA A 55 1.57 9.91 6.48
CA ALA A 55 1.86 10.49 7.79
C ALA A 55 0.75 10.19 8.81
N PRO A 56 1.09 10.01 10.11
CA PRO A 56 0.10 9.62 11.13
C PRO A 56 -1.09 10.56 11.20
N VAL A 57 -0.86 11.89 11.08
CA VAL A 57 -1.92 12.90 11.11
C VAL A 57 -2.99 12.67 10.05
N TRP A 58 -2.59 12.26 8.84
CA TRP A 58 -3.49 11.94 7.75
C TRP A 58 -4.24 10.63 8.00
N LEU A 59 -3.54 9.61 8.52
CA LEU A 59 -4.15 8.32 8.84
C LEU A 59 -5.20 8.44 9.94
N LEU A 60 -4.90 9.12 11.04
CA LEU A 60 -5.86 9.33 12.14
C LEU A 60 -7.09 10.11 11.65
N ARG A 61 -6.89 11.20 10.91
CA ARG A 61 -7.98 12.05 10.40
C ARG A 61 -8.87 11.33 9.37
N THR A 62 -8.28 10.61 8.43
CA THR A 62 -9.03 10.03 7.29
C THR A 62 -9.57 8.63 7.57
N ARG A 63 -9.01 7.91 8.54
CA ARG A 63 -9.39 6.53 8.85
C ARG A 63 -10.14 6.37 10.17
N GLY A 64 -10.35 7.46 10.93
CA GLY A 64 -11.20 7.47 12.12
C GLY A 64 -10.58 6.80 13.34
N TRP A 65 -9.25 6.68 13.39
CA TRP A 65 -8.53 6.12 14.55
C TRP A 65 -8.19 7.20 15.56
N ALA A 66 -8.22 6.84 16.85
CA ALA A 66 -7.78 7.72 17.91
C ALA A 66 -6.25 7.65 18.08
N HIS A 67 -5.66 8.66 18.74
CA HIS A 67 -4.21 8.68 18.99
C HIS A 67 -3.78 7.59 19.97
N GLU A 68 -4.67 7.24 20.89
CA GLU A 68 -4.52 6.16 21.86
C GLU A 68 -4.43 4.80 21.16
N ASP A 69 -5.21 4.58 20.09
CA ASP A 69 -5.18 3.34 19.32
C ASP A 69 -3.84 3.17 18.59
N TRP A 70 -3.32 4.26 18.01
CA TRP A 70 -1.99 4.30 17.38
C TRP A 70 -0.89 3.98 18.39
N SER A 71 -0.94 4.63 19.56
CA SER A 71 0.04 4.44 20.63
C SER A 71 0.01 2.99 21.13
N ALA A 72 -1.18 2.42 21.33
CA ALA A 72 -1.33 1.02 21.72
C ALA A 72 -0.78 0.05 20.65
N ALA A 73 -0.93 0.36 19.36
CA ALA A 73 -0.34 -0.43 18.28
C ALA A 73 1.20 -0.35 18.29
N GLN A 74 1.78 0.83 18.54
CA GLN A 74 3.22 0.98 18.73
C GLN A 74 3.74 0.13 19.89
N GLU A 75 3.04 0.10 21.04
CA GLU A 75 3.44 -0.75 22.17
C GLU A 75 3.42 -2.24 21.84
N ARG A 76 2.38 -2.72 21.15
CA ARG A 76 2.31 -4.13 20.72
C ARG A 76 3.45 -4.48 19.78
N LEU A 77 3.81 -3.57 18.87
CA LEU A 77 4.94 -3.76 17.95
C LEU A 77 6.30 -3.73 18.66
N ARG A 78 6.48 -2.85 19.67
CA ARG A 78 7.65 -2.85 20.54
C ARG A 78 7.79 -4.14 21.33
N GLY A 79 6.69 -4.63 21.90
CA GLY A 79 6.65 -5.93 22.59
C GLY A 79 7.03 -7.11 21.69
N ARG A 80 6.83 -6.98 20.37
CA ARG A 80 7.26 -7.94 19.34
C ARG A 80 8.67 -7.68 18.80
N GLY A 81 9.36 -6.64 19.26
CA GLY A 81 10.68 -6.24 18.77
C GLY A 81 10.69 -5.75 17.32
N LEU A 82 9.55 -5.32 16.78
CA LEU A 82 9.43 -4.78 15.41
C LEU A 82 9.66 -3.26 15.37
N LEU A 83 9.42 -2.59 16.49
CA LEU A 83 9.77 -1.19 16.70
C LEU A 83 10.74 -1.03 17.89
N ASP A 84 11.58 0.00 17.85
CA ASP A 84 12.41 0.44 18.96
C ASP A 84 11.71 1.48 19.86
N GLY A 85 12.43 2.03 20.84
CA GLY A 85 11.91 2.99 21.81
C GLY A 85 11.45 4.30 21.16
N GLU A 86 12.07 4.66 20.05
CA GLU A 86 11.85 5.86 19.26
C GLU A 86 10.69 5.68 18.26
N GLY A 87 10.14 4.47 18.12
CA GLY A 87 9.07 4.16 17.19
C GLY A 87 9.55 3.90 15.76
N GLU A 88 10.84 3.65 15.60
CA GLU A 88 11.49 3.30 14.34
C GLU A 88 11.48 1.79 14.13
N LEU A 89 11.53 1.36 12.86
CA LEU A 89 11.65 -0.07 12.56
C LEU A 89 12.99 -0.60 13.07
N THR A 90 12.95 -1.66 13.87
CA THR A 90 14.16 -2.44 14.15
C THR A 90 14.63 -3.15 12.88
N GLU A 91 15.77 -3.83 12.96
CA GLU A 91 16.22 -4.71 11.87
C GLU A 91 15.19 -5.81 11.59
N ALA A 92 14.55 -6.37 12.62
CA ALA A 92 13.49 -7.36 12.46
C ALA A 92 12.24 -6.76 11.81
N GLY A 93 11.83 -5.56 12.22
CA GLY A 93 10.73 -4.82 11.59
C GLY A 93 11.00 -4.52 10.10
N THR A 94 12.22 -4.11 9.79
CA THR A 94 12.66 -3.84 8.41
C THR A 94 12.61 -5.10 7.55
N ARG A 95 13.16 -6.22 8.03
CA ARG A 95 13.11 -7.51 7.32
C ARG A 95 11.67 -7.98 7.11
N LEU A 96 10.82 -7.85 8.12
CA LEU A 96 9.39 -8.21 8.00
C LEU A 96 8.73 -7.40 6.88
N ARG A 97 8.90 -6.08 6.86
CA ARG A 97 8.34 -5.22 5.79
C ARG A 97 8.87 -5.60 4.41
N GLN A 98 10.17 -5.81 4.26
CA GLN A 98 10.76 -6.22 2.98
C GLN A 98 10.20 -7.55 2.48
N SER A 99 10.03 -8.53 3.39
CA SER A 99 9.41 -9.82 3.06
C SER A 99 7.95 -9.64 2.65
N LEU A 100 7.18 -8.82 3.35
CA LEU A 100 5.78 -8.55 3.01
C LEU A 100 5.65 -7.92 1.61
N GLU A 101 6.49 -6.95 1.27
CA GLU A 101 6.49 -6.35 -0.08
C GLU A 101 6.84 -7.39 -1.16
N SER A 102 7.91 -8.16 -0.93
CA SER A 102 8.37 -9.18 -1.89
C SER A 102 7.35 -10.28 -2.12
N GLU A 103 6.68 -10.73 -1.06
CA GLU A 103 5.61 -11.71 -1.17
C GLU A 103 4.35 -11.11 -1.79
N THR A 104 4.05 -9.84 -1.54
CA THR A 104 2.94 -9.14 -2.20
C THR A 104 3.19 -9.09 -3.71
N ASP A 105 4.40 -8.74 -4.14
CA ASP A 105 4.80 -8.75 -5.56
C ASP A 105 4.71 -10.14 -6.18
N ARG A 106 5.09 -11.19 -5.43
CA ARG A 106 4.96 -12.57 -5.89
C ARG A 106 3.50 -12.98 -6.10
N LEU A 107 2.58 -12.61 -5.19
CA LEU A 107 1.15 -12.92 -5.30
C LEU A 107 0.46 -12.10 -6.41
N ASP A 108 0.94 -10.88 -6.64
CA ASP A 108 0.42 -9.95 -7.66
C ASP A 108 0.94 -10.26 -9.07
N ARG A 109 1.87 -11.20 -9.24
CA ARG A 109 2.61 -11.40 -10.48
C ARG A 109 1.78 -11.86 -11.69
N ALA A 110 0.74 -12.67 -11.47
CA ALA A 110 0.05 -13.40 -12.53
C ALA A 110 -0.56 -12.51 -13.65
N PRO A 111 -1.26 -11.39 -13.35
CA PRO A 111 -1.73 -10.46 -14.38
C PRO A 111 -0.60 -9.87 -15.26
N TYR A 112 0.56 -9.60 -14.67
CA TYR A 112 1.70 -9.03 -15.40
C TYR A 112 2.44 -10.08 -16.23
N GLU A 113 2.54 -11.33 -15.74
CA GLU A 113 3.01 -12.46 -16.53
C GLU A 113 2.14 -12.69 -17.76
N HIS A 114 0.82 -12.52 -17.63
CA HIS A 114 -0.11 -12.63 -18.76
C HIS A 114 0.12 -11.56 -19.83
N LEU A 115 0.45 -10.32 -19.43
CA LEU A 115 0.79 -9.24 -20.35
C LEU A 115 2.15 -9.41 -21.04
N GLY A 116 3.07 -10.13 -20.39
CA GLY A 116 4.46 -10.23 -20.83
C GLY A 116 5.23 -8.91 -20.70
N ALA A 117 6.55 -8.96 -20.94
CA ALA A 117 7.45 -7.82 -20.70
C ALA A 117 7.05 -6.57 -21.51
N ASP A 118 6.74 -6.73 -22.80
CA ASP A 118 6.35 -5.60 -23.66
C ASP A 118 5.02 -4.99 -23.24
N GLY A 119 4.05 -5.82 -22.86
CA GLY A 119 2.75 -5.37 -22.36
C GLY A 119 2.87 -4.61 -21.04
N VAL A 120 3.72 -5.09 -20.12
CA VAL A 120 4.03 -4.39 -18.87
C VAL A 120 4.71 -3.06 -19.15
N ALA A 121 5.72 -3.01 -20.04
CA ALA A 121 6.39 -1.77 -20.41
C ALA A 121 5.42 -0.73 -20.97
N ARG A 122 4.51 -1.16 -21.86
CA ARG A 122 3.48 -0.29 -22.43
C ARG A 122 2.48 0.19 -21.37
N LEU A 123 2.06 -0.70 -20.46
CA LEU A 123 1.18 -0.32 -19.35
C LEU A 123 1.85 0.73 -18.46
N THR A 124 3.12 0.53 -18.10
CA THR A 124 3.90 1.48 -17.27
C THR A 124 4.04 2.83 -17.95
N GLU A 125 4.34 2.87 -19.25
CA GLU A 125 4.42 4.11 -20.02
C GLU A 125 3.11 4.90 -19.96
N LEU A 126 1.99 4.24 -20.27
CA LEU A 126 0.66 4.86 -20.31
C LEU A 126 0.20 5.33 -18.92
N ALA A 127 0.30 4.45 -17.91
CA ALA A 127 -0.08 4.79 -16.54
C ALA A 127 0.81 5.90 -15.97
N GLY A 128 2.12 5.85 -16.24
CA GLY A 128 3.07 6.87 -15.82
C GLY A 128 2.73 8.26 -16.35
N GLY A 129 2.31 8.36 -17.62
CA GLY A 129 1.83 9.63 -18.19
C GLY A 129 0.66 10.24 -17.41
N TRP A 130 -0.34 9.43 -17.07
CA TRP A 130 -1.47 9.87 -16.25
C TRP A 130 -1.08 10.24 -14.82
N THR A 131 -0.19 9.45 -14.18
CA THR A 131 0.31 9.74 -12.83
C THR A 131 1.03 11.09 -12.79
N MET A 132 1.90 11.37 -13.78
CA MET A 132 2.62 12.64 -13.85
C MET A 132 1.69 13.82 -14.11
N ALA A 133 0.68 13.65 -14.96
CA ALA A 133 -0.34 14.68 -15.19
C ALA A 133 -1.14 14.99 -13.92
N ALA A 134 -1.57 13.95 -13.18
CA ALA A 134 -2.29 14.11 -11.92
C ALA A 134 -1.43 14.82 -10.85
N LEU A 135 -0.15 14.44 -10.74
CA LEU A 135 0.81 15.11 -9.85
C LEU A 135 0.97 16.60 -10.22
N GLY A 136 1.16 16.91 -11.50
CA GLY A 136 1.26 18.29 -11.99
C GLY A 136 0.01 19.14 -11.75
N ALA A 137 -1.17 18.48 -11.68
CA ALA A 137 -2.43 19.12 -11.34
C ALA A 137 -2.70 19.23 -9.83
N GLY A 138 -1.77 18.80 -8.96
CA GLY A 138 -1.91 18.91 -7.51
C GLY A 138 -2.82 17.85 -6.89
N ALA A 139 -2.93 16.66 -7.49
CA ALA A 139 -3.78 15.58 -6.99
C ALA A 139 -3.43 15.09 -5.57
N PHE A 140 -2.21 15.35 -5.08
CA PHE A 140 -1.75 14.93 -3.76
C PHE A 140 -1.20 16.11 -2.94
N PRO A 141 -1.55 16.21 -1.65
CA PRO A 141 -0.93 17.15 -0.72
C PRO A 141 0.58 16.87 -0.56
N GLY A 142 1.39 17.93 -0.39
CA GLY A 142 2.84 17.81 -0.23
C GLY A 142 3.29 17.15 1.08
N ASP A 143 2.41 17.12 2.09
CA ASP A 143 2.62 16.57 3.44
C ASP A 143 1.95 15.19 3.62
N LEU A 144 1.53 14.54 2.53
CA LEU A 144 0.77 13.28 2.60
C LEU A 144 1.61 12.10 3.10
N PHE A 145 2.88 12.03 2.74
CA PHE A 145 3.78 10.91 3.03
C PHE A 145 4.88 11.30 4.02
N GLY A 146 5.40 10.30 4.74
CA GLY A 146 6.48 10.49 5.71
C GLY A 146 6.03 10.23 7.15
N LYS A 147 6.90 10.56 8.11
CA LYS A 147 6.67 10.26 9.54
C LYS A 147 5.95 11.38 10.30
N GLY A 148 5.77 12.53 9.66
CA GLY A 148 5.32 13.77 10.28
C GLY A 148 6.14 14.94 9.75
#